data_AF-A0A964RXK6-F1
#
_entry.id   AF-A0A964RXK6-F1
#
_cell.length_a   1.000
_cell.length_b   1.000
_cell.length_c   1.000
_cell.angle_alpha   90.00
_cell.angle_beta   90.00
_cell.angle_gamma   90.00
#
_symmetry.space_group_name_H-M   'P 1'
#
loop_
_entity.id
_entity.type
_entity.pdbx_description
1 polymer ?
#
loop_
_entity_poly.entity_id
_entity_poly.type
_entity_poly.pdbx_seq_one_letter_code
_entity_poly.pdbx_strand_id
1 'polypeptide(L)'
;MGRYMTVVLKGDNKNDLFISLLNEQLSNEYGANTWDKFNPWDYLQWEADYINEHPDGKKQLPHFLRPITKEQLSNNFFWLRHGEFSFKLSGGAASAAEARDAVAICKWIEATKGKYIDKKASDNYDRATVAEYLNHLYFEEGYDLIKLWQLPTE
;
A
#
# COMPACT_ATOMS: atom_id res chain seq x y z
N MET A 1 -11.61 -10.06 -14.07
CA MET A 1 -10.24 -9.75 -13.58
C MET A 1 -10.37 -8.54 -12.67
N GLY A 2 -9.83 -8.57 -11.45
CA GLY A 2 -10.01 -7.47 -10.49
C GLY A 2 -9.16 -6.25 -10.85
N ARG A 3 -9.67 -5.04 -10.58
CA ARG A 3 -8.96 -3.78 -10.74
C ARG A 3 -8.13 -3.49 -9.49
N TYR A 4 -6.85 -3.19 -9.67
CA TYR A 4 -5.92 -2.88 -8.60
C TYR A 4 -5.43 -1.44 -8.70
N MET A 5 -5.35 -0.76 -7.56
CA MET A 5 -4.51 0.41 -7.38
C MET A 5 -3.08 -0.08 -7.17
N THR A 6 -2.18 0.37 -8.03
CA THR A 6 -0.74 0.09 -7.91
C THR A 6 0.00 1.41 -7.91
N VAL A 7 0.79 1.64 -6.87
CA VAL A 7 1.60 2.84 -6.75
C VAL A 7 3.04 2.43 -6.52
N VAL A 8 3.92 2.84 -7.44
CA VAL A 8 5.34 2.51 -7.41
C VAL A 8 6.13 3.78 -7.13
N LEU A 9 6.99 3.77 -6.11
CA LEU A 9 7.91 4.88 -5.85
C LEU A 9 9.00 4.94 -6.93
N LYS A 10 9.50 6.14 -7.23
CA LYS A 10 10.69 6.31 -8.09
C LYS A 10 11.93 5.70 -7.41
N GLY A 11 12.90 5.26 -8.20
CA GLY A 11 14.09 4.55 -7.70
C GLY A 11 14.88 5.32 -6.63
N ASP A 12 15.01 6.64 -6.74
CA ASP A 12 15.64 7.52 -5.75
C ASP A 12 14.88 7.59 -4.41
N ASN A 13 13.58 7.29 -4.43
CA ASN A 13 12.68 7.29 -3.28
C ASN A 13 12.38 5.87 -2.76
N LYS A 14 13.00 4.82 -3.33
CA LYS A 14 12.90 3.44 -2.84
C LYS A 14 14.01 3.12 -1.84
N ASN A 15 14.18 3.93 -0.81
CA ASN A 15 15.09 3.62 0.29
C ASN A 15 14.30 3.50 1.59
N ASP A 16 14.75 2.65 2.50
CA ASP A 16 14.02 2.31 3.72
C ASP A 16 13.69 3.56 4.54
N LEU A 17 14.64 4.49 4.73
CA LEU A 17 14.40 5.72 5.48
C LEU A 17 13.25 6.54 4.89
N PHE A 18 13.23 6.74 3.57
CA PHE A 18 12.13 7.46 2.92
C PHE A 18 10.82 6.70 3.06
N ILE A 19 10.83 5.38 2.85
CA ILE A 19 9.62 4.54 2.93
C ILE A 19 9.04 4.56 4.35
N SER A 20 9.88 4.43 5.39
CA SER A 20 9.43 4.49 6.79
C SER A 20 8.81 5.84 7.12
N LEU A 21 9.47 6.95 6.75
CA LEU A 21 8.94 8.30 6.95
C LEU A 21 7.64 8.51 6.18
N LEU A 22 7.52 7.97 4.96
CA LEU A 22 6.29 8.02 4.18
C LEU A 22 5.17 7.21 4.83
N ASN A 23 5.43 5.99 5.30
CA ASN A 23 4.43 5.15 5.96
C ASN A 23 3.89 5.82 7.23
N GLU A 24 4.76 6.50 8.00
CA GLU A 24 4.40 7.32 9.16
C GLU A 24 3.55 8.52 8.74
N GLN A 25 3.99 9.27 7.73
CA GLN A 25 3.26 10.43 7.20
C GLN A 25 1.84 10.02 6.76
N LEU A 26 1.71 8.92 6.02
CA LEU A 26 0.42 8.42 5.55
C LEU A 26 -0.54 8.11 6.70
N SER A 27 -0.04 7.53 7.80
CA SER A 27 -0.85 7.27 8.99
C SER A 27 -1.24 8.56 9.72
N ASN A 28 -0.26 9.42 9.99
CA ASN A 28 -0.44 10.56 10.88
C ASN A 28 -1.18 11.74 10.22
N GLU A 29 -0.93 11.97 8.92
CA GLU A 29 -1.48 13.13 8.21
C GLU A 29 -2.65 12.74 7.29
N TYR A 30 -2.59 11.57 6.65
CA TYR A 30 -3.55 11.18 5.62
C TYR A 30 -4.61 10.16 6.07
N GLY A 31 -4.51 9.66 7.31
CA GLY A 31 -5.49 8.75 7.91
C GLY A 31 -5.39 7.29 7.47
N ALA A 32 -4.21 6.87 7.00
CA ALA A 32 -3.92 5.47 6.69
C ALA A 32 -3.86 4.61 7.97
N ASN A 33 -3.93 3.28 7.82
CA ASN A 33 -3.71 2.33 8.91
C ASN A 33 -2.26 2.41 9.42
N THR A 34 -1.93 1.82 10.58
CA THR A 34 -0.58 1.94 11.18
C THR A 34 0.45 0.97 10.60
N TRP A 35 0.04 0.00 9.81
CA TRP A 35 0.93 -0.97 9.16
C TRP A 35 1.70 -0.33 8.00
N ASP A 36 2.70 -1.03 7.46
CA ASP A 36 3.44 -0.57 6.28
C ASP A 36 2.57 -0.64 5.01
N LYS A 37 2.62 0.40 4.18
CA LYS A 37 1.85 0.50 2.92
C LYS A 37 2.77 0.24 1.75
N PHE A 38 3.89 0.95 1.75
CA PHE A 38 5.03 0.66 0.88
C PHE A 38 5.98 -0.23 1.67
N ASN A 39 6.39 -1.35 1.09
CA ASN A 39 7.28 -2.30 1.76
C ASN A 39 8.73 -1.81 1.75
N PRO A 40 9.36 -1.50 2.89
CA PRO A 40 10.81 -1.32 2.99
C PRO A 40 11.55 -2.67 3.02
N TRP A 41 12.86 -2.67 2.80
CA TRP A 41 13.65 -3.91 2.79
C TRP A 41 13.75 -4.58 4.15
N ASP A 42 13.75 -3.83 5.24
CA ASP A 42 13.76 -4.35 6.61
C ASP A 42 12.47 -5.11 6.93
N TYR A 43 11.30 -4.61 6.53
CA TYR A 43 10.03 -5.34 6.61
C TYR A 43 10.07 -6.64 5.80
N LEU A 44 10.57 -6.59 4.56
CA LEU A 44 10.68 -7.80 3.74
C LEU A 44 11.70 -8.81 4.29
N GLN A 45 12.73 -8.35 5.00
CA GLN A 45 13.63 -9.22 5.74
C GLN A 45 12.89 -9.90 6.89
N TRP A 46 12.12 -9.15 7.67
CA TRP A 46 11.32 -9.69 8.77
C TRP A 46 10.32 -10.76 8.29
N GLU A 47 9.63 -10.51 7.17
CA GLU A 47 8.74 -11.49 6.51
C GLU A 47 9.51 -12.75 6.07
N ALA A 48 10.68 -12.57 5.45
CA ALA A 48 11.52 -13.70 5.04
C ALA A 48 11.96 -14.54 6.25
N ASP A 49 12.39 -13.90 7.34
CA ASP A 49 12.81 -14.57 8.57
C ASP A 49 11.63 -15.34 9.18
N TYR A 50 10.44 -14.73 9.26
CA TYR A 50 9.22 -15.38 9.73
C TYR A 50 8.89 -16.63 8.91
N ILE A 51 8.92 -16.55 7.57
CA ILE A 51 8.60 -17.67 6.69
C ILE A 51 9.63 -18.81 6.80
N ASN A 52 10.90 -18.47 7.02
CA ASN A 52 11.98 -19.45 7.16
C ASN A 52 11.95 -20.17 8.51
N GLU A 53 11.64 -19.46 9.60
CA GLU A 53 11.88 -19.92 10.96
C GLU A 53 10.61 -20.34 11.69
N HIS A 54 9.52 -19.58 11.55
CA HIS A 54 8.29 -19.79 12.31
C HIS A 54 7.46 -20.98 11.78
N PRO A 55 6.88 -21.84 12.65
CA PRO A 55 6.07 -22.98 12.22
C PRO A 55 4.91 -22.62 11.28
N ASP A 56 4.24 -21.49 11.51
CA ASP A 56 3.16 -21.03 10.63
C ASP A 56 3.69 -20.32 9.38
N GLY A 57 4.81 -19.60 9.49
CA GLY A 57 5.49 -19.02 8.33
C GLY A 57 5.90 -20.09 7.31
N LYS A 58 6.42 -21.23 7.78
CA LYS A 58 6.78 -22.37 6.93
C LYS A 58 5.62 -22.93 6.10
N LYS A 59 4.37 -22.72 6.54
CA LYS A 59 3.16 -23.16 5.82
C LYS A 59 2.74 -22.21 4.70
N GLN A 60 3.19 -20.95 4.72
CA GLN A 60 2.77 -19.95 3.73
C GLN A 60 3.36 -20.26 2.33
N LEU A 61 4.64 -20.64 2.28
CA LEU A 61 5.36 -20.97 1.03
C LEU A 61 5.97 -22.38 1.09
N PRO A 62 5.13 -23.44 1.14
CA PRO A 62 5.60 -24.80 1.40
C PRO A 62 6.49 -25.36 0.28
N HIS A 63 6.30 -24.87 -0.95
CA HIS A 63 6.99 -25.36 -2.15
C HIS A 63 8.22 -24.54 -2.55
N PHE A 64 8.52 -23.44 -1.86
CA PHE A 64 9.69 -22.62 -2.17
C PHE A 64 10.96 -23.22 -1.54
N LEU A 65 12.08 -23.12 -2.27
CA LEU A 65 13.40 -23.48 -1.76
C LEU A 65 13.81 -22.51 -0.65
N ARG A 66 14.32 -23.06 0.45
CA ARG A 66 14.80 -22.30 1.62
C ARG A 66 16.33 -22.17 1.60
N PRO A 67 16.90 -21.09 2.16
CA PRO A 67 16.19 -19.96 2.78
C PRO A 67 15.53 -19.06 1.74
N ILE A 68 14.31 -18.61 2.04
CA ILE A 68 13.62 -17.58 1.27
C ILE A 68 14.28 -16.22 1.58
N THR A 69 14.60 -15.44 0.55
CA THR A 69 15.18 -14.10 0.73
C THR A 69 14.16 -13.00 0.50
N LYS A 70 14.40 -11.81 1.06
CA LYS A 70 13.59 -10.61 0.81
C LYS A 70 13.47 -10.26 -0.67
N GLU A 71 14.54 -10.49 -1.46
CA GLU A 71 14.53 -10.28 -2.90
C GLU A 71 13.61 -11.29 -3.61
N GLN A 72 13.59 -12.55 -3.18
CA GLN A 72 12.63 -13.52 -3.70
C GLN A 72 11.20 -13.13 -3.38
N LEU A 73 10.94 -12.60 -2.18
CA LEU A 73 9.62 -12.09 -1.82
C LEU A 73 9.21 -10.93 -2.74
N SER A 74 10.07 -9.91 -2.84
CA SER A 74 9.81 -8.74 -3.68
C SER A 74 9.64 -9.08 -5.17
N ASN A 75 10.40 -10.05 -5.69
CA ASN A 75 10.34 -10.34 -7.12
C ASN A 75 9.16 -11.25 -7.51
N ASN A 76 8.72 -12.11 -6.59
CA ASN A 76 7.72 -13.15 -6.91
C ASN A 76 6.30 -12.80 -6.44
N PHE A 77 6.13 -11.91 -5.45
CA PHE A 77 4.83 -11.55 -4.91
C PHE A 77 4.58 -10.06 -5.07
N PHE A 78 3.58 -9.70 -5.88
CA PHE A 78 3.33 -8.30 -6.21
C PHE A 78 2.96 -7.45 -4.98
N TRP A 79 2.30 -8.04 -3.96
CA TRP A 79 1.96 -7.35 -2.71
C TRP A 79 3.15 -7.18 -1.74
N LEU A 80 4.29 -7.84 -2.01
CA LEU A 80 5.53 -7.70 -1.22
C LEU A 80 6.63 -6.97 -2.00
N ARG A 81 6.29 -6.28 -3.09
CA ARG A 81 7.28 -5.54 -3.87
C ARG A 81 7.82 -4.35 -3.08
N HIS A 82 9.14 -4.23 -3.08
CA HIS A 82 9.84 -3.15 -2.41
C HIS A 82 9.49 -1.78 -3.02
N GLY A 83 9.05 -0.85 -2.17
CA GLY A 83 8.64 0.49 -2.55
C GLY A 83 7.41 0.52 -3.48
N GLU A 84 6.54 -0.48 -3.38
CA GLU A 84 5.27 -0.56 -4.11
C GLU A 84 4.12 -0.75 -3.11
N PHE A 85 3.02 -0.04 -3.37
CA PHE A 85 1.73 -0.26 -2.73
C PHE A 85 0.79 -0.91 -3.75
N SER A 86 0.06 -1.94 -3.32
CA SER A 86 -0.93 -2.62 -4.14
C SER A 86 -2.22 -2.86 -3.34
N PHE A 87 -3.36 -2.44 -3.89
CA PHE A 87 -4.66 -2.61 -3.27
C PHE A 87 -5.73 -3.00 -4.29
N LYS A 88 -6.55 -3.99 -3.97
CA LYS A 88 -7.62 -4.43 -4.88
C LYS A 88 -8.85 -3.51 -4.72
N LEU A 89 -9.14 -2.69 -5.72
CA LEU A 89 -10.27 -1.77 -5.72
C LEU A 89 -11.60 -2.49 -5.96
N SER A 90 -11.70 -3.28 -7.03
CA SER A 90 -12.97 -3.91 -7.40
C SER A 90 -13.23 -5.18 -6.58
N GLY A 91 -14.22 -5.16 -5.70
CA GLY A 91 -14.58 -6.31 -4.85
C GLY A 91 -13.40 -6.82 -4.02
N GLY A 92 -12.53 -5.91 -3.58
CA GLY A 92 -11.34 -6.21 -2.79
C GLY A 92 -11.43 -5.74 -1.34
N ALA A 93 -12.08 -4.59 -1.09
CA ALA A 93 -12.36 -4.11 0.25
C ALA A 93 -13.74 -4.62 0.71
N ALA A 94 -13.80 -5.21 1.89
CA ALA A 94 -15.04 -5.60 2.56
C ALA A 94 -15.56 -4.50 3.52
N SER A 95 -14.73 -3.50 3.82
CA SER A 95 -15.06 -2.40 4.75
C SER A 95 -14.31 -1.10 4.41
N ALA A 96 -14.76 0.01 5.00
CA ALA A 96 -14.04 1.28 4.87
C ALA A 96 -12.68 1.23 5.57
N ALA A 97 -12.54 0.46 6.66
CA ALA A 97 -11.28 0.31 7.39
C ALA A 97 -10.16 -0.30 6.51
N GLU A 98 -10.48 -1.33 5.73
CA GLU A 98 -9.55 -1.92 4.76
C GLU A 98 -9.22 -0.94 3.62
N ALA A 99 -10.18 -0.10 3.23
CA ALA A 99 -10.02 0.87 2.15
C ALA A 99 -9.24 2.14 2.53
N ARG A 100 -8.87 2.34 3.81
CA ARG A 100 -8.22 3.58 4.29
C ARG A 100 -6.90 3.87 3.62
N ASP A 101 -6.06 2.85 3.44
CA ASP A 101 -4.72 3.03 2.88
C ASP A 101 -4.79 3.53 1.43
N ALA A 102 -5.74 3.03 0.63
CA ALA A 102 -5.92 3.46 -0.75
C ALA A 102 -6.34 4.95 -0.84
N VAL A 103 -7.26 5.39 0.03
CA VAL A 103 -7.70 6.80 0.09
C VAL A 103 -6.56 7.71 0.55
N ALA A 104 -5.83 7.31 1.60
CA ALA A 104 -4.71 8.07 2.13
C ALA A 104 -3.61 8.27 1.09
N ILE A 105 -3.24 7.21 0.37
CA ILE A 105 -2.22 7.27 -0.69
C ILE A 105 -2.69 8.13 -1.86
N CYS A 106 -3.96 8.03 -2.25
CA CYS A 106 -4.53 8.89 -3.28
C CYS A 106 -4.40 10.38 -2.91
N LYS A 107 -4.77 10.74 -1.67
CA LYS A 107 -4.65 12.12 -1.14
C LYS A 107 -3.20 12.59 -1.10
N TRP A 108 -2.27 11.74 -0.68
CA TRP A 108 -0.84 12.04 -0.66
C TRP A 108 -0.27 12.29 -2.07
N ILE A 109 -0.66 11.47 -3.05
CA ILE A 109 -0.26 11.66 -4.46
C ILE A 109 -0.80 13.00 -4.98
N GLU A 110 -2.05 13.35 -4.65
CA GLU A 110 -2.65 14.62 -5.05
C GLU A 110 -1.90 15.81 -4.44
N ALA A 111 -1.67 15.80 -3.12
CA ALA A 111 -0.94 16.84 -2.40
C ALA A 111 0.48 17.05 -2.95
N THR A 112 1.18 15.95 -3.27
CA THR A 112 2.55 15.99 -3.82
C THR A 112 2.59 16.14 -5.34
N LYS A 113 1.44 16.22 -6.02
CA LYS A 113 1.32 16.24 -7.49
C LYS A 113 2.01 15.04 -8.17
N GLY A 114 2.11 13.93 -7.45
CA GLY A 114 2.80 12.71 -7.86
C GLY A 114 4.31 12.87 -8.06
N LYS A 115 4.95 13.76 -7.29
CA LYS A 115 6.39 14.03 -7.36
C LYS A 115 7.25 12.78 -7.13
N TYR A 116 6.83 11.90 -6.23
CA TYR A 116 7.63 10.77 -5.72
C TYR A 116 7.34 9.42 -6.40
N ILE A 117 6.30 9.35 -7.23
CA ILE A 117 5.86 8.09 -7.85
C ILE A 117 6.34 7.96 -9.30
N ASP A 118 6.58 6.73 -9.73
CA ASP A 118 6.73 6.38 -11.14
C ASP A 118 5.34 6.27 -11.78
N LYS A 119 4.91 7.35 -12.45
CA LYS A 119 3.60 7.40 -13.11
C LYS A 119 3.42 6.40 -14.24
N LYS A 120 4.50 5.86 -14.83
CA LYS A 120 4.40 4.84 -15.89
C LYS A 120 4.19 3.44 -15.32
N ALA A 121 4.69 3.20 -14.12
CA ALA A 121 4.54 1.93 -13.40
C ALA A 121 3.37 1.93 -12.41
N SER A 122 2.72 3.07 -12.20
CA SER A 122 1.57 3.23 -11.30
C SER A 122 0.27 3.38 -12.07
N ASP A 123 -0.84 2.87 -11.52
CA ASP A 123 -2.16 2.91 -12.14
C ASP A 123 -3.30 2.96 -11.09
N ASN A 124 -4.47 3.45 -11.51
CA ASN A 124 -5.72 3.53 -10.73
C ASN A 124 -5.59 4.21 -9.35
N TYR A 125 -4.72 5.23 -9.24
CA TYR A 125 -4.46 5.97 -8.00
C TYR A 125 -5.12 7.36 -7.96
N ASP A 126 -5.80 7.77 -9.03
CA ASP A 126 -6.45 9.08 -9.08
C ASP A 126 -7.76 9.07 -8.28
N ARG A 127 -8.13 10.26 -7.79
CA ARG A 127 -9.31 10.44 -6.93
C ARG A 127 -10.59 9.93 -7.59
N ALA A 128 -10.79 10.19 -8.88
CA ALA A 128 -12.03 9.80 -9.55
C ALA A 128 -12.17 8.27 -9.57
N THR A 129 -11.11 7.56 -9.96
CA THR A 129 -11.07 6.10 -9.93
C THR A 129 -11.25 5.56 -8.52
N VAL A 130 -10.47 6.02 -7.54
CA VAL A 130 -10.55 5.48 -6.17
C VAL A 130 -11.94 5.75 -5.55
N ALA A 131 -12.51 6.93 -5.77
CA ALA A 131 -13.84 7.30 -5.30
C ALA A 131 -14.95 6.44 -5.92
N GLU A 132 -14.87 6.13 -7.22
CA GLU A 132 -15.81 5.24 -7.92
C GLU A 132 -15.95 3.89 -7.19
N TYR A 133 -14.82 3.32 -6.77
CA TYR A 133 -14.84 2.00 -6.13
C TYR A 133 -15.07 2.04 -4.62
N LEU A 134 -14.63 3.07 -3.90
CA LEU A 134 -14.55 3.00 -2.44
C LEU A 134 -15.55 3.90 -1.71
N ASN A 135 -16.08 4.98 -2.31
CA ASN A 135 -16.94 5.94 -1.59
C ASN A 135 -18.18 5.30 -0.97
N HIS A 136 -18.77 4.29 -1.61
CA HIS A 136 -19.96 3.63 -1.10
C HIS A 136 -19.70 2.99 0.27
N LEU A 137 -18.52 2.37 0.47
CA LEU A 137 -18.13 1.77 1.75
C LEU A 137 -18.09 2.81 2.88
N TYR A 138 -17.48 3.96 2.62
CA TYR A 138 -17.40 5.06 3.58
C TYR A 138 -18.77 5.69 3.85
N PHE A 139 -19.58 5.86 2.81
CA PHE A 139 -20.93 6.39 2.97
C PHE A 139 -21.82 5.47 3.80
N GLU A 140 -21.78 4.16 3.55
CA GLU A 140 -22.53 3.14 4.30
C GLU A 140 -22.10 3.09 5.77
N GLU A 141 -20.83 3.32 6.08
CA GLU A 141 -20.33 3.45 7.46
C GLU A 141 -20.58 4.84 8.08
N GLY A 142 -21.23 5.77 7.38
CA GLY A 142 -21.65 7.07 7.90
C GLY A 142 -20.58 8.17 7.86
N TYR A 143 -19.53 8.02 7.05
CA TYR A 143 -18.51 9.04 6.87
C TYR A 143 -19.03 10.21 6.01
N ASP A 144 -18.58 11.43 6.33
CA ASP A 144 -18.73 12.60 5.48
C ASP A 144 -17.70 12.53 4.34
N LEU A 145 -18.17 12.29 3.12
CA LEU A 145 -17.31 12.15 1.94
C LEU A 145 -16.55 13.44 1.59
N ILE A 146 -17.09 14.62 1.89
CA ILE A 146 -16.38 15.88 1.64
C ILE A 146 -15.18 15.96 2.57
N LYS A 147 -15.36 15.64 3.85
CA LYS A 147 -14.27 15.61 4.83
C LYS A 147 -13.27 14.50 4.55
N LEU A 148 -13.73 13.32 4.12
CA LEU A 148 -12.86 12.20 3.74
C LEU A 148 -11.80 12.63 2.72
N TRP A 149 -12.23 13.35 1.69
CA TRP A 149 -11.38 13.79 0.57
C TRP A 149 -10.70 15.15 0.79
N GLN A 150 -10.91 15.78 1.93
CA GLN A 150 -10.22 17.02 2.28
C GLN A 150 -8.73 16.74 2.52
N LEU A 151 -7.84 17.47 1.84
CA LEU A 151 -6.39 17.34 2.07
C LEU A 151 -6.01 17.92 3.45
N PRO A 152 -4.95 17.40 4.09
CA PRO A 152 -4.40 18.00 5.30
C PRO A 152 -4.09 19.49 5.06
N THR A 153 -4.38 20.33 6.04
CA THR A 153 -4.01 21.75 5.98
C THR A 153 -2.56 21.89 6.41
N GLU A 154 -1.77 22.66 5.64
CA GLU A 154 -0.37 22.97 5.93
C GLU A 154 -0.20 23.75 7.25
#